data_AF-A0A5C9EGK2-F1
#
_entry.id   AF-A0A5C9EGK2-F1
#
_cell.length_a   1.000
_cell.length_b   1.000
_cell.length_c   1.000
_cell.angle_alpha   90.00
_cell.angle_beta   90.00
_cell.angle_gamma   90.00
#
_symmetry.space_group_name_H-M   'P 1'
#
loop_
_entity.id
_entity.type
_entity.pdbx_description
1 polymer ?
#
loop_
_entity_poly.entity_id
_entity_poly.type
_entity_poly.pdbx_seq_one_letter_code
_entity_poly.pdbx_strand_id
1 'polypeptide(L)'
;MNSEIILSRFIDNENFYLATSYLKGINPYYHQQQNIYYIRLIGDRELQKFNLIQRNQREILSSLKVKIPNFFEKKPIREIFIIVNNHFTGFAPETANHLKKMFHLTHRDFKSQKSLVDFM
;
A
#
# COMPACT_ATOMS: atom_id res chain seq x y z
N MET A 1 -19.90 21.14 -4.64
CA MET A 1 -18.65 21.68 -4.03
C MET A 1 -17.59 20.59 -4.18
N ASN A 2 -16.46 20.89 -4.84
CA ASN A 2 -15.50 19.86 -5.27
C ASN A 2 -14.71 19.32 -4.06
N SER A 3 -14.73 18.01 -3.82
CA SER A 3 -14.09 17.36 -2.66
C SER A 3 -12.58 17.66 -2.58
N GLU A 4 -11.94 17.91 -3.72
CA GLU A 4 -10.53 18.30 -3.77
C GLU A 4 -10.25 19.62 -3.08
N ILE A 5 -11.14 20.62 -3.21
CA ILE A 5 -10.97 21.96 -2.62
C ILE A 5 -11.05 21.90 -1.08
N ILE A 6 -11.83 20.97 -0.55
CA ILE A 6 -11.94 20.78 0.90
C ILE A 6 -10.68 20.09 1.43
N LEU A 7 -10.24 19.01 0.78
CA LEU A 7 -9.08 18.23 1.20
C LEU A 7 -7.79 19.04 1.15
N SER A 8 -7.59 19.85 0.12
CA SER A 8 -6.40 20.69 -0.04
C SER A 8 -6.25 21.76 1.05
N ARG A 9 -7.31 22.07 1.80
CA ARG A 9 -7.24 23.01 2.94
C ARG A 9 -6.67 22.37 4.21
N PHE A 10 -6.68 21.04 4.31
CA PHE A 10 -6.22 20.30 5.48
C PHE A 10 -4.87 19.59 5.25
N ILE A 11 -4.47 19.41 3.99
CA ILE A 11 -3.24 18.74 3.60
C ILE A 11 -2.24 19.84 3.24
N ASP A 12 -1.19 20.01 4.06
CA ASP A 12 -0.19 21.06 3.89
C ASP A 12 1.17 20.53 3.42
N ASN A 13 1.29 19.22 3.10
CA ASN A 13 2.51 18.53 2.66
C ASN A 13 3.70 18.58 3.64
N GLU A 14 3.63 19.38 4.70
CA GLU A 14 4.66 19.52 5.72
C GLU A 14 4.29 18.77 6.99
N ASN A 15 3.00 18.79 7.39
CA ASN A 15 2.53 18.21 8.65
C ASN A 15 1.50 17.09 8.45
N PHE A 16 0.66 17.19 7.41
CA PHE A 16 -0.43 16.24 7.20
C PHE A 16 -0.40 15.61 5.80
N TYR A 17 -0.45 14.28 5.76
CA TYR A 17 -0.55 13.48 4.53
C TYR A 17 -1.85 12.69 4.51
N LEU A 18 -2.51 12.69 3.36
CA LEU A 18 -3.68 11.85 3.12
C LEU A 18 -3.25 10.41 2.84
N ALA A 19 -3.82 9.49 3.61
CA ALA A 19 -3.65 8.06 3.42
C ALA A 19 -4.56 7.54 2.29
N THR A 20 -3.98 6.88 1.28
CA THR A 20 -4.75 6.19 0.24
C THR A 20 -5.10 4.79 0.73
N SER A 21 -6.39 4.46 0.83
CA SER A 21 -6.83 3.15 1.35
C SER A 21 -7.51 2.30 0.28
N TYR A 22 -7.09 1.04 0.18
CA TYR A 22 -7.75 -0.01 -0.58
C TYR A 22 -8.63 -0.82 0.37
N LEU A 23 -9.90 -0.43 0.45
CA LEU A 23 -10.96 -1.06 1.23
C LEU A 23 -12.11 -1.43 0.28
N LYS A 24 -12.76 -2.58 0.49
CA LYS A 24 -13.89 -3.02 -0.34
C LYS A 24 -14.98 -1.96 -0.41
N GLY A 25 -15.44 -1.67 -1.62
CA GLY A 25 -16.46 -0.65 -1.88
C GLY A 25 -15.95 0.79 -1.90
N ILE A 26 -14.63 1.02 -1.75
CA ILE A 26 -14.03 2.37 -1.76
C ILE A 26 -13.04 2.51 -2.90
N ASN A 27 -13.19 3.57 -3.68
CA ASN A 27 -12.22 3.95 -4.71
C ASN A 27 -11.01 4.64 -4.06
N PRO A 28 -9.78 4.17 -4.30
CA PRO A 28 -8.59 4.79 -3.75
C PRO A 28 -8.37 6.17 -4.38
N TYR A 29 -8.18 7.19 -3.55
CA TYR A 29 -7.83 8.55 -3.98
C TYR A 29 -6.36 8.86 -3.69
N TYR A 30 -5.71 9.52 -4.64
CA TYR A 30 -4.32 9.96 -4.55
C TYR A 30 -4.29 11.48 -4.66
N HIS A 31 -3.95 12.16 -3.56
CA HIS A 31 -3.88 13.62 -3.55
C HIS A 31 -2.74 14.11 -4.44
N GLN A 32 -3.04 14.99 -5.38
CA GLN A 32 -2.09 15.35 -6.42
C GLN A 32 -0.89 16.16 -5.90
N GLN A 33 -1.04 16.95 -4.85
CA GLN A 33 0.04 17.84 -4.39
C GLN A 33 1.01 17.14 -3.41
N GLN A 34 0.78 15.87 -3.07
CA GLN A 34 1.64 15.15 -2.13
C GLN A 34 2.89 14.60 -2.81
N ASN A 35 4.02 14.75 -2.11
CA ASN A 35 5.32 14.13 -2.43
C ASN A 35 5.59 12.87 -1.57
N ILE A 36 4.77 12.60 -0.55
CA ILE A 36 4.77 11.37 0.24
C ILE A 36 3.41 10.68 0.12
N TYR A 37 3.42 9.37 -0.13
CA TYR A 37 2.20 8.56 -0.18
C TYR A 37 2.20 7.49 0.90
N TYR A 38 1.13 7.45 1.69
CA TYR A 38 0.87 6.38 2.66
C TYR A 38 -0.30 5.51 2.17
N ILE A 39 0.04 4.38 1.56
CA ILE A 39 -0.90 3.46 0.91
C ILE A 39 -1.23 2.31 1.86
N ARG A 40 -2.51 2.08 2.13
CA ARG A 40 -3.01 1.05 3.04
C ARG A 40 -3.77 -0.01 2.26
N LEU A 41 -3.27 -1.24 2.25
CA LEU A 41 -3.95 -2.39 1.67
C LEU A 41 -4.75 -3.10 2.76
N ILE A 42 -6.06 -2.81 2.84
CA ILE A 42 -6.92 -3.21 3.98
C ILE A 42 -7.76 -4.46 3.63
N GLY A 43 -8.30 -4.54 2.42
CA GLY A 43 -9.22 -5.63 2.02
C GLY A 43 -10.65 -5.34 2.44
N ASP A 44 -11.36 -6.33 3.01
CA ASP A 44 -12.76 -6.17 3.45
C ASP A 44 -13.03 -6.57 4.91
N ARG A 45 -11.99 -6.94 5.65
CA ARG A 45 -12.04 -7.32 7.07
C ARG A 45 -12.86 -8.59 7.40
N GLU A 46 -13.29 -9.37 6.41
CA GLU A 46 -14.10 -10.58 6.65
C GLU A 46 -13.24 -11.84 6.94
N LEU A 47 -11.96 -11.86 6.52
CA LEU A 47 -11.06 -13.00 6.76
C LEU A 47 -10.77 -13.20 8.26
N GLN A 48 -10.71 -14.47 8.70
CA GLN A 48 -10.50 -14.84 10.11
C GLN A 48 -9.24 -15.66 10.36
N LYS A 49 -8.68 -16.30 9.33
CA LYS A 49 -7.41 -17.05 9.41
C LYS A 49 -6.32 -16.26 8.71
N PHE A 50 -5.09 -16.25 9.25
CA PHE A 50 -4.01 -15.41 8.72
C PHE A 50 -2.67 -16.12 8.54
N ASN A 51 -2.68 -17.35 8.06
CA ASN A 51 -1.49 -18.19 7.89
C ASN A 51 -1.12 -18.45 6.42
N LEU A 52 -2.00 -18.10 5.48
CA LEU A 52 -1.82 -18.30 4.05
C LEU A 52 -2.67 -17.34 3.22
N ILE A 53 -2.28 -17.15 1.96
CA ILE A 53 -3.03 -16.35 0.99
C ILE A 53 -4.36 -17.04 0.70
N GLN A 54 -5.45 -16.35 1.00
CA GLN A 54 -6.84 -16.79 0.85
C GLN A 54 -7.60 -15.98 -0.20
N ARG A 55 -7.07 -14.83 -0.63
CA ARG A 55 -7.73 -13.97 -1.60
C ARG A 55 -6.81 -13.48 -2.69
N ASN A 56 -7.38 -13.40 -3.87
CA ASN A 56 -6.73 -12.85 -5.04
C ASN A 56 -7.01 -11.34 -5.13
N GLN A 57 -5.96 -10.53 -4.99
CA GLN A 57 -6.00 -9.07 -5.15
C GLN A 57 -5.17 -8.61 -6.35
N ARG A 58 -5.04 -9.45 -7.38
CA ARG A 58 -4.19 -9.18 -8.55
C ARG A 58 -4.52 -7.87 -9.24
N GLU A 59 -5.79 -7.50 -9.37
CA GLU A 59 -6.19 -6.25 -10.01
C GLU A 59 -5.62 -5.02 -9.30
N ILE A 60 -5.72 -5.00 -7.96
CA ILE A 60 -5.16 -3.93 -7.13
C ILE A 60 -3.63 -3.90 -7.25
N LEU A 61 -2.97 -5.06 -7.15
CA LEU A 61 -1.52 -5.15 -7.26
C LEU A 61 -1.01 -4.72 -8.64
N SER A 62 -1.67 -5.15 -9.72
CA SER A 62 -1.39 -4.72 -11.09
C SER A 62 -1.61 -3.22 -11.26
N SER A 63 -2.68 -2.67 -10.68
CA SER A 63 -2.91 -1.23 -10.70
C SER A 63 -1.78 -0.47 -9.99
N LEU A 64 -1.28 -0.96 -8.86
CA LEU A 64 -0.16 -0.35 -8.14
C LEU A 64 1.14 -0.42 -8.94
N LYS A 65 1.39 -1.56 -9.59
CA LYS A 65 2.55 -1.77 -10.47
C LYS A 65 2.65 -0.70 -11.56
N VAL A 66 1.51 -0.27 -12.10
CA VAL A 66 1.46 0.78 -13.13
C VAL A 66 1.47 2.18 -12.52
N LYS A 67 0.70 2.42 -11.44
CA LYS A 67 0.55 3.75 -10.86
C LYS A 67 1.82 4.29 -10.21
N ILE A 68 2.55 3.45 -9.47
CA ILE A 68 3.70 3.90 -8.68
C ILE A 68 4.84 4.45 -9.57
N PRO A 69 5.30 3.74 -10.63
CA PRO A 69 6.29 4.29 -11.56
C PRO A 69 5.85 5.63 -12.16
N ASN A 70 4.58 5.74 -12.57
CA ASN A 70 4.02 6.97 -13.12
C ASN A 70 4.03 8.16 -12.14
N PHE A 71 4.06 7.92 -10.83
CA PHE A 71 4.20 9.01 -9.86
C PHE A 71 5.60 9.62 -9.88
N PHE A 72 6.63 8.78 -9.97
CA PHE A 72 8.03 9.22 -10.06
C PHE A 72 8.33 9.97 -11.37
N GLU A 73 7.66 9.61 -12.47
CA GLU A 73 7.80 10.34 -13.75
C GLU A 73 7.19 11.74 -13.73
N LYS A 74 6.08 11.92 -13.00
CA LYS A 74 5.28 13.14 -13.06
C LYS A 74 5.66 14.16 -11.98
N LYS A 75 6.24 13.71 -10.86
CA LYS A 75 6.42 14.53 -9.65
C LYS A 75 7.67 14.10 -8.88
N PRO A 76 8.31 15.03 -8.14
CA PRO A 76 9.40 14.70 -7.23
C PRO A 76 8.85 13.98 -5.99
N ILE A 77 8.53 12.71 -6.12
CA ILE A 77 8.10 11.87 -5.01
C ILE A 77 9.30 11.58 -4.11
N ARG A 78 9.15 11.90 -2.83
CA ARG A 78 10.16 11.65 -1.81
C ARG A 78 10.09 10.20 -1.34
N GLU A 79 8.92 9.77 -0.85
CA GLU A 79 8.77 8.45 -0.22
C GLU A 79 7.36 7.87 -0.48
N ILE A 80 7.28 6.54 -0.63
CA ILE A 80 6.02 5.80 -0.70
C ILE A 80 6.05 4.68 0.34
N PHE A 81 5.12 4.75 1.29
CA PHE A 81 4.90 3.71 2.29
C PHE A 81 3.71 2.85 1.87
N ILE A 82 3.93 1.54 1.73
CA ILE A 82 2.84 0.59 1.49
C ILE A 82 2.70 -0.31 2.71
N ILE A 83 1.57 -0.17 3.41
CA ILE A 83 1.26 -0.96 4.60
C ILE A 83 0.23 -2.02 4.21
N VAL A 84 0.58 -3.28 4.46
CA VAL A 84 -0.25 -4.43 4.11
C VAL A 84 -0.93 -4.98 5.35
N ASN A 85 -2.26 -5.09 5.31
CA ASN A 85 -3.03 -5.74 6.36
C ASN A 85 -3.35 -7.19 5.99
N ASN A 86 -3.41 -8.08 6.98
CA ASN A 86 -3.74 -9.50 6.76
C ASN A 86 -5.11 -9.69 6.09
N HIS A 87 -6.08 -8.81 6.35
CA HIS A 87 -7.40 -8.89 5.71
C HIS A 87 -7.41 -8.58 4.20
N PHE A 88 -6.29 -8.09 3.64
CA PHE A 88 -6.19 -7.82 2.22
C PHE A 88 -6.18 -9.11 1.38
N THR A 89 -5.28 -10.04 1.71
CA THR A 89 -5.08 -11.30 0.99
C THR A 89 -5.21 -12.55 1.87
N GLY A 90 -5.23 -12.40 3.19
CA GLY A 90 -5.16 -13.49 4.16
C GLY A 90 -3.77 -13.72 4.76
N PHE A 91 -2.70 -13.14 4.21
CA PHE A 91 -1.37 -13.22 4.81
C PHE A 91 -0.50 -12.04 4.35
N ALA A 92 -0.37 -11.03 5.23
CA ALA A 92 0.34 -9.79 4.91
C ALA A 92 1.83 -9.99 4.61
N PRO A 93 2.60 -10.84 5.33
CA PRO A 93 4.02 -11.02 5.05
C PRO A 93 4.30 -11.50 3.62
N GLU A 94 3.58 -12.52 3.16
CA GLU A 94 3.73 -13.02 1.79
C GLU A 94 3.33 -11.98 0.75
N THR A 95 2.32 -11.17 1.05
CA THR A 95 1.89 -10.09 0.17
C THR A 95 2.92 -8.96 0.11
N ALA A 96 3.54 -8.61 1.23
CA ALA A 96 4.65 -7.66 1.27
C ALA A 96 5.83 -8.17 0.45
N ASN A 97 6.14 -9.47 0.53
CA ASN A 97 7.17 -10.09 -0.30
C ASN A 97 6.82 -10.06 -1.80
N HIS A 98 5.55 -10.29 -2.17
CA HIS A 98 5.11 -10.12 -3.55
C HIS A 98 5.32 -8.67 -4.02
N LEU A 99 4.89 -7.67 -3.24
CA LEU A 99 5.11 -6.25 -3.58
C LEU A 99 6.60 -5.93 -3.75
N LYS A 100 7.45 -6.42 -2.85
CA LYS A 100 8.91 -6.24 -2.96
C LYS A 100 9.44 -6.85 -4.26
N LYS A 101 9.09 -8.11 -4.57
CA LYS A 101 9.43 -8.78 -5.84
C LYS A 101 8.96 -7.95 -7.04
N MET A 102 7.72 -7.46 -7.00
CA MET A 102 7.09 -6.68 -8.06
C MET A 102 7.81 -5.36 -8.35
N PHE A 103 8.38 -4.72 -7.34
CA PHE A 103 9.15 -3.48 -7.44
C PHE A 103 10.67 -3.70 -7.41
N HIS A 104 11.14 -4.93 -7.63
CA HIS A 104 12.56 -5.28 -7.62
C HIS A 104 13.30 -4.88 -6.33
N LEU A 105 12.60 -4.89 -5.20
CA LEU A 105 13.15 -4.64 -3.88
C LEU A 105 13.66 -5.94 -3.25
N THR A 106 14.72 -5.83 -2.45
CA THR A 106 15.25 -6.95 -1.67
C THR A 106 14.18 -7.47 -0.70
N HIS A 107 14.01 -8.79 -0.67
CA HIS A 107 13.08 -9.47 0.22
C HIS A 107 13.72 -10.76 0.77
N ARG A 108 13.17 -11.28 1.86
CA ARG A 108 13.50 -12.58 2.44
C ARG A 108 12.22 -13.38 2.58
N ASP A 109 12.24 -14.67 2.27
CA ASP A 109 11.06 -15.51 2.42
C ASP A 109 10.70 -15.64 3.90
N PHE A 110 9.44 -15.36 4.25
CA PHE A 110 9.02 -15.30 5.64
C PHE A 110 9.08 -16.68 6.32
N LYS A 111 8.95 -17.77 5.55
CA LYS A 111 9.01 -19.15 6.05
C LYS A 111 10.40 -19.56 6.56
N SER A 112 11.47 -18.88 6.15
CA SER A 112 12.82 -19.17 6.63
C SER A 112 13.22 -18.34 7.85
N GLN A 113 12.41 -17.36 8.25
CA GLN A 113 12.67 -16.50 9.41
C GLN A 113 12.08 -17.16 10.67
N LYS A 114 12.96 -17.60 11.57
CA LYS A 114 12.60 -18.31 12.81
C LYS A 114 12.87 -17.46 14.07
N SER A 115 13.60 -16.35 13.95
CA SER A 115 13.97 -15.48 15.07
C SER A 115 13.74 -14.00 14.77
N LEU A 116 13.58 -13.21 15.84
CA LEU A 116 13.46 -11.74 15.78
C LEU A 116 14.67 -11.07 15.10
N VAL A 117 15.85 -11.69 15.19
CA VAL A 117 17.09 -11.16 14.59
C VAL A 117 17.08 -11.29 13.07
N ASP A 118 16.25 -12.18 12.51
CA ASP A 118 16.13 -12.37 11.06
C ASP A 118 15.39 -11.20 10.37
N PHE A 119 14.81 -10.30 11.17
CA PHE A 119 14.04 -9.10 10.76
C PHE A 119 14.82 -7.79 10.87
N MET A 120 15.98 -7.78 11.54
CA MET A 120 16.91 -6.64 11.59
C MET A 120 17.88 -6.69 10.40
#